data_AF-A0A0G1KMG4-F1
#
_entry.id   AF-A0A0G1KMG4-F1
#
_cell.length_a   1.000
_cell.length_b   1.000
_cell.length_c   1.000
_cell.angle_alpha   90.00
_cell.angle_beta   90.00
_cell.angle_gamma   90.00
#
_symmetry.space_group_name_H-M   'P 1'
#
loop_
_entity.id
_entity.type
_entity.pdbx_description
1 polymer ?
#
loop_
_entity_poly.entity_id
_entity_poly.type
_entity_poly.pdbx_seq_one_letter_code
_entity_poly.pdbx_strand_id
1 'polypeptide(L)'
;SKIVLHEVEKNTRQKLDNLHLRRFFMLVKHLHIVQKYPDDQEVQKARQVIVEKDATILSEAKLSNCKFLLTLDKKDFIQDKVREYIKPKQILTPKMFFELHPD
;
A
#
# COMPACT_ATOMS: atom_id res chain seq x y z
N SER A 1 -3.64 0.41 -6.65
CA SER A 1 -3.18 1.73 -7.09
C SER A 1 -2.22 1.58 -8.25
N LYS A 2 -2.33 2.42 -9.27
CA LYS A 2 -1.35 2.46 -10.39
C LYS A 2 0.03 2.92 -9.93
N ILE A 3 0.11 3.84 -8.96
CA ILE A 3 1.36 4.37 -8.44
C ILE A 3 2.13 3.27 -7.73
N VAL A 4 1.47 2.52 -6.85
CA VAL A 4 2.09 1.37 -6.18
C VAL A 4 2.59 0.33 -7.20
N LEU A 5 1.82 0.05 -8.26
CA LEU A 5 2.23 -0.88 -9.30
C LEU A 5 3.46 -0.40 -10.07
N HIS A 6 3.52 0.90 -10.39
CA HIS A 6 4.70 1.49 -11.03
C HIS A 6 5.94 1.35 -10.16
N GLU A 7 5.83 1.63 -8.86
CA GLU A 7 6.94 1.52 -7.92
C GLU A 7 7.41 0.07 -7.73
N VAL A 8 6.48 -0.88 -7.68
CA VAL A 8 6.80 -2.32 -7.61
C VAL A 8 7.46 -2.78 -8.91
N GLU A 9 6.96 -2.37 -10.07
CA GLU A 9 7.56 -2.70 -11.37
C GLU A 9 9.00 -2.16 -11.46
N LYS A 10 9.19 -0.88 -11.14
CA LYS A 10 10.50 -0.21 -11.12
C LYS A 10 11.48 -0.95 -10.21
N ASN A 11 11.08 -1.26 -8.99
CA ASN A 11 11.91 -2.00 -8.03
C ASN A 11 12.23 -3.41 -8.53
N THR A 12 11.25 -4.11 -9.11
CA THR A 12 11.44 -5.46 -9.66
C THR A 12 12.47 -5.44 -10.79
N ARG A 13 12.37 -4.47 -11.72
CA ARG A 13 13.33 -4.32 -12.82
C ARG A 13 14.75 -4.00 -12.35
N GLN A 14 14.88 -3.25 -11.25
CA GLN A 14 16.19 -2.83 -10.73
C GLN A 14 16.88 -3.88 -9.87
N LYS A 15 16.10 -4.73 -9.17
CA LYS A 15 16.61 -5.58 -8.08
C LYS A 15 16.50 -7.08 -8.36
N LEU A 16 15.66 -7.47 -9.32
CA LEU A 16 15.30 -8.87 -9.55
C LEU A 16 15.50 -9.25 -11.02
N ASP A 17 15.49 -10.56 -11.28
CA ASP A 17 15.61 -11.11 -12.62
C ASP A 17 14.31 -11.01 -13.46
N ASN A 18 14.42 -11.39 -14.73
CA ASN A 18 13.30 -11.40 -15.67
C ASN A 18 12.19 -12.39 -15.30
N LEU A 19 12.48 -13.45 -14.55
CA LEU A 19 11.46 -14.41 -14.10
C LEU A 19 10.53 -13.75 -13.08
N HIS A 20 11.08 -12.97 -12.14
CA HIS A 20 10.29 -12.21 -11.17
C HIS A 20 9.41 -11.16 -11.85
N LEU A 21 9.92 -10.47 -12.87
CA LEU A 21 9.13 -9.52 -13.64
C LEU A 21 7.94 -10.18 -14.35
N ARG A 22 8.14 -11.35 -14.96
CA ARG A 22 7.04 -12.13 -15.57
C ARG A 22 6.00 -12.53 -14.53
N ARG A 23 6.42 -13.02 -13.35
CA ARG A 23 5.52 -13.36 -12.25
C ARG A 23 4.71 -12.17 -11.75
N PHE A 24 5.35 -11.00 -11.61
CA PHE A 24 4.67 -9.76 -11.26
C PHE A 24 3.53 -9.46 -12.25
N PHE A 25 3.79 -9.45 -13.56
CA PHE A 25 2.74 -9.19 -14.55
C PHE A 25 1.64 -10.24 -14.57
N MET A 26 1.94 -11.51 -14.26
CA MET A 26 0.89 -12.54 -14.09
C MET A 26 -0.01 -12.21 -12.89
N LEU A 27 0.57 -11.88 -11.74
CA LEU A 27 -0.19 -11.55 -10.52
C LEU A 27 -1.04 -10.28 -10.70
N VAL A 28 -0.53 -9.27 -11.40
CA VAL A 28 -1.26 -8.02 -11.66
C VAL A 28 -2.59 -8.26 -12.39
N LYS A 29 -2.69 -9.30 -13.23
CA LYS A 29 -3.95 -9.67 -13.93
C LYS A 29 -5.07 -10.07 -12.99
N HIS A 30 -4.75 -10.47 -11.76
CA HIS A 30 -5.73 -10.86 -10.75
C HIS A 30 -6.14 -9.71 -9.82
N LEU A 31 -5.57 -8.51 -10.02
CA LEU A 31 -5.83 -7.36 -9.15
C LEU A 31 -6.95 -6.48 -9.71
N HIS A 32 -7.83 -6.02 -8.81
CA HIS A 32 -8.66 -4.87 -9.09
C HIS A 32 -7.86 -3.58 -8.87
N ILE A 33 -7.51 -2.91 -9.96
CA ILE A 33 -6.69 -1.69 -9.91
C ILE A 33 -7.60 -0.46 -9.78
N VAL A 34 -7.52 0.23 -8.64
CA VAL A 34 -8.16 1.54 -8.45
C VAL A 34 -7.62 2.53 -9.48
N GLN A 35 -8.51 3.12 -10.28
CA GLN A 35 -8.19 4.03 -11.39
C GLN A 35 -8.16 5.52 -10.99
N LYS A 36 -8.51 5.85 -9.75
CA LYS A 36 -8.57 7.24 -9.28
C LYS A 36 -7.16 7.81 -9.12
N TYR A 37 -6.99 9.07 -9.52
CA TYR A 37 -5.78 9.84 -9.21
C TYR A 37 -5.72 10.15 -7.71
N PRO A 38 -4.51 10.33 -7.14
CA PRO A 38 -4.36 10.81 -5.77
C PRO A 38 -5.12 12.10 -5.56
N ASP A 39 -5.77 12.21 -4.41
CA ASP A 39 -6.37 13.46 -3.97
C ASP A 39 -5.29 14.29 -3.28
N ASP A 40 -4.85 15.38 -3.92
CA ASP A 40 -3.76 16.20 -3.42
C ASP A 40 -4.01 16.71 -2.00
N GLN A 41 -5.25 17.03 -1.63
CA GLN A 41 -5.58 17.50 -0.29
C GLN A 41 -5.38 16.38 0.74
N GLU A 42 -5.85 15.16 0.44
CA GLU A 42 -5.62 14.01 1.32
C GLU A 42 -4.15 13.60 1.36
N VAL A 43 -3.40 13.74 0.25
CA VAL A 43 -1.95 13.53 0.25
C VAL A 43 -1.26 14.52 1.18
N GLN A 44 -1.63 15.81 1.17
CA GLN A 44 -1.07 16.78 2.12
C GLN A 44 -1.37 16.41 3.58
N LYS A 45 -2.59 15.93 3.88
CA LYS A 45 -2.92 15.47 5.23
C LYS A 45 -2.09 14.25 5.62
N ALA A 46 -1.93 13.28 4.71
CA ALA A 46 -1.12 12.10 4.96
C ALA A 46 0.36 12.45 5.26
N ARG A 47 0.94 13.45 4.59
CA ARG A 47 2.33 13.93 4.85
C ARG A 47 2.58 14.40 6.28
N GLN A 48 1.52 14.78 7.01
CA GLN A 48 1.65 15.19 8.42
C GLN A 48 1.88 14.00 9.35
N VAL A 49 1.48 12.79 8.94
CA VAL A 49 1.53 11.59 9.79
C VAL A 49 2.53 10.55 9.32
N ILE A 50 2.90 10.52 8.03
CA ILE A 50 3.85 9.56 7.46
C ILE A 50 4.94 10.27 6.63
N VAL A 51 6.05 9.58 6.38
CA VAL A 51 7.13 10.08 5.52
C VAL A 51 6.62 10.41 4.12
N GLU A 52 7.18 11.45 3.51
CA GLU A 52 6.66 12.04 2.26
C GLU A 52 6.47 11.03 1.13
N LYS A 53 7.43 10.11 0.96
CA LYS A 53 7.40 9.06 -0.08
C LYS A 53 6.18 8.15 0.00
N ASP A 54 5.62 7.97 1.18
CA ASP A 54 4.54 7.02 1.45
C ASP A 54 3.17 7.71 1.64
N ALA A 55 3.14 9.04 1.65
CA ALA A 55 1.92 9.81 1.86
C ALA A 55 0.83 9.50 0.81
N THR A 56 1.24 9.33 -0.45
CA THR A 56 0.31 8.95 -1.53
C THR A 56 -0.31 7.58 -1.29
N ILE A 57 0.48 6.59 -0.85
CA ILE A 57 -0.01 5.24 -0.56
C ILE A 57 -1.01 5.27 0.59
N LEU A 58 -0.69 6.01 1.66
CA LEU A 58 -1.55 6.12 2.83
C LEU A 58 -2.88 6.84 2.49
N SER A 59 -2.82 7.93 1.72
CA SER A 59 -3.99 8.66 1.23
C SER A 59 -4.90 7.77 0.37
N GLU A 60 -4.34 7.04 -0.60
CA GLU A 60 -5.12 6.12 -1.43
C GLU A 60 -5.72 4.97 -0.62
N ALA A 61 -4.97 4.43 0.35
CA ALA A 61 -5.47 3.41 1.25
C ALA A 61 -6.67 3.92 2.07
N LYS A 62 -6.58 5.14 2.61
CA LYS A 62 -7.67 5.81 3.34
C LYS A 62 -8.92 5.96 2.48
N LEU A 63 -8.78 6.43 1.25
CA LEU A 63 -9.90 6.72 0.34
C LEU A 63 -10.46 5.48 -0.37
N SER A 64 -9.75 4.36 -0.38
CA SER A 64 -10.23 3.13 -1.03
C SER A 64 -11.48 2.56 -0.35
N ASN A 65 -12.09 1.52 -0.94
CA ASN A 65 -13.11 0.71 -0.24
C ASN A 65 -12.50 -0.49 0.53
N CYS A 66 -11.17 -0.59 0.59
CA CYS A 66 -10.50 -1.69 1.29
C CYS A 66 -10.62 -1.52 2.81
N LYS A 67 -10.77 -2.64 3.52
CA LYS A 67 -10.78 -2.68 4.99
C LYS A 67 -9.37 -2.67 5.60
N PHE A 68 -8.40 -3.19 4.85
CA PHE A 68 -7.03 -3.41 5.30
C PHE A 68 -6.02 -2.75 4.35
N LEU A 69 -4.94 -2.23 4.94
CA LEU A 69 -3.69 -1.92 4.25
C LEU A 69 -2.63 -2.92 4.74
N LEU A 70 -2.14 -3.75 3.84
CA LEU A 70 -1.11 -4.75 4.15
C LEU A 70 0.28 -4.21 3.77
N THR A 71 1.22 -4.26 4.71
CA THR A 71 2.58 -3.75 4.50
C THR A 71 3.63 -4.52 5.29
N LEU A 72 4.85 -4.63 4.74
CA LEU A 72 6.02 -5.10 5.48
C LEU A 72 6.79 -3.96 6.16
N ASP A 73 6.49 -2.70 5.80
CA ASP A 73 7.09 -1.52 6.41
C ASP A 73 6.44 -1.22 7.77
N LYS A 74 6.91 -1.94 8.79
CA LYS A 74 6.42 -1.74 10.16
C LYS A 74 6.83 -0.38 10.71
N LYS A 75 8.00 0.12 10.31
CA LYS A 75 8.59 1.33 10.89
C LYS A 75 7.74 2.55 10.56
N ASP A 76 7.37 2.70 9.30
CA ASP A 76 6.68 3.91 8.84
C ASP A 76 5.15 3.79 8.98
N PHE A 77 4.57 2.60 8.80
CA PHE A 77 3.10 2.43 8.78
C PHE A 77 2.47 1.90 10.07
N ILE A 78 3.23 1.21 10.95
CA ILE A 78 2.71 0.67 12.23
C ILE A 78 3.04 1.65 13.37
N GLN A 79 2.70 2.91 13.17
CA GLN A 79 2.77 3.96 14.19
C GLN A 79 1.36 4.39 14.59
N ASP A 80 1.16 4.79 15.85
CA ASP A 80 -0.16 5.15 16.37
C ASP A 80 -0.81 6.30 15.58
N LYS A 81 -0.04 7.33 15.21
CA LYS A 81 -0.53 8.45 14.39
C LYS A 81 -1.04 8.02 13.01
N VAL A 82 -0.41 7.03 12.39
CA VAL A 82 -0.79 6.52 11.07
C VAL A 82 -2.05 5.64 11.18
N ARG A 83 -2.12 4.82 12.24
CA ARG A 83 -3.30 4.00 12.56
C ARG A 83 -4.50 4.87 12.88
N GLU A 84 -4.31 5.95 13.63
CA GLU A 84 -5.38 6.90 13.93
C GLU A 84 -5.89 7.58 12.66
N TYR A 85 -4.96 8.07 11.83
CA TYR A 85 -5.30 8.71 10.56
C TYR A 85 -6.13 7.80 9.65
N ILE A 86 -5.84 6.49 9.60
CA ILE A 86 -6.48 5.58 8.65
C ILE A 86 -7.84 5.01 9.12
N LYS A 87 -8.25 5.23 10.37
CA LYS A 87 -9.53 4.73 10.91
C LYS A 87 -10.71 5.04 9.98
N PRO A 88 -11.68 4.12 9.82
CA PRO A 88 -11.87 2.86 10.56
C PRO A 88 -11.06 1.67 10.02
N LYS A 89 -10.14 1.89 9.07
CA LYS A 89 -9.36 0.81 8.44
C LYS A 89 -8.23 0.34 9.32
N GLN A 90 -7.70 -0.84 9.03
CA GLN A 90 -6.59 -1.43 9.77
C GLN A 90 -5.33 -1.54 8.91
N ILE A 91 -4.18 -1.29 9.53
CA ILE A 91 -2.87 -1.52 8.94
C ILE A 91 -2.27 -2.75 9.60
N LEU A 92 -1.95 -3.76 8.78
CA LEU A 92 -1.45 -5.05 9.24
C LEU A 92 -0.22 -5.44 8.43
N THR A 93 0.62 -6.28 9.01
CA THR A 93 1.54 -7.09 8.20
C THR A 93 0.82 -8.31 7.66
N PRO A 94 1.31 -8.94 6.56
CA PRO A 94 0.74 -10.20 6.07
C PRO A 94 0.65 -11.26 7.17
N LYS A 95 1.69 -11.40 8.02
CA LYS A 95 1.67 -12.31 9.17
C LYS A 95 0.51 -12.03 10.12
N MET A 96 0.35 -10.76 10.54
CA MET A 96 -0.75 -10.36 11.44
C MET A 96 -2.12 -10.60 10.81
N PHE A 97 -2.25 -10.38 9.49
CA PHE A 97 -3.50 -10.60 8.78
C PHE A 97 -3.96 -12.06 8.87
N PHE A 98 -3.06 -13.00 8.58
CA PHE A 98 -3.36 -14.44 8.65
C PHE A 98 -3.55 -14.94 10.08
N GLU A 99 -2.83 -14.38 11.07
CA GLU A 99 -3.05 -14.72 12.49
C GLU A 99 -4.43 -14.29 12.99
N LEU A 100 -4.96 -13.18 12.49
CA LEU A 100 -6.30 -12.67 12.86
C LEU A 100 -7.43 -13.27 12.03
N HIS A 101 -7.11 -13.83 10.86
CA HIS A 101 -8.07 -14.41 9.92
C HIS A 101 -7.54 -15.77 9.43
N PRO A 102 -7.49 -16.78 10.32
CA PRO A 102 -7.15 -18.14 9.92
C PRO A 102 -8.20 -18.69 8.95
N ASP A 103 -7.75 -19.57 8.06
CA ASP A 103 -8.60 -20.29 7.08
C ASP A 103 -9.62 -21.22 7.76
#